data_AF-A0A158PGC5-F1
#
_entry.id   AF-A0A158PGC5-F1
#
_cell.length_a   1.000
_cell.length_b   1.000
_cell.length_c   1.000
_cell.angle_alpha   90.00
_cell.angle_beta   90.00
_cell.angle_gamma   90.00
#
_symmetry.space_group_name_H-M   'P 1'
#
loop_
_entity.id
_entity.type
_entity.pdbx_description
1 polymer ?
#
loop_
_entity_poly.entity_id
_entity_poly.type
_entity_poly.pdbx_seq_one_letter_code
_entity_poly.pdbx_strand_id
1 'polypeptide(L)'
;PKQQSRKSAFYPPELLNNKCCRSKSPQKHRSVANSFDYLNSQCHLEGCSASIIVNNTRFLICRHQLCHASEYFKNLFLAHDKNEDVHVAVSGLSTPAPATQFRWFVESCIPCPALRDITDDTLETCMRLSRRFKANGLVVRCSKFILENVYNRQPIVALCWLNWCLKHRFDEQVQSSCLPVVARLSLARLEQHRHMMSERVFADIIAAKLRGCYEKTVHVFRTIHRMDHFSTELDRCPRCLRTKDGMKVKVNAIPCRKEIGCDRCLCDGCEIEEKAGEDLQAFYQCPHALLPLNDTTDECHCQSRLLAIHLGGFHENQDRQNSNTIARKDKHADIMCF
;
A
#
# COMPACT_ATOMS: atom_id res chain seq x y z
N PRO A 1 -47.66 28.25 -45.98
CA PRO A 1 -46.51 28.74 -46.79
C PRO A 1 -46.83 30.13 -47.35
N LYS A 2 -45.85 31.05 -47.42
CA LYS A 2 -46.02 32.51 -47.71
C LYS A 2 -46.81 33.23 -46.57
N GLN A 3 -46.39 34.35 -45.98
CA GLN A 3 -45.99 35.70 -46.46
C GLN A 3 -47.16 36.55 -47.00
N GLN A 4 -47.28 37.88 -46.76
CA GLN A 4 -46.78 38.75 -45.67
C GLN A 4 -47.38 40.18 -45.80
N SER A 5 -47.72 40.87 -44.69
CA SER A 5 -48.04 42.33 -44.61
C SER A 5 -49.35 42.77 -45.34
N ARG A 6 -49.94 43.99 -45.22
CA ARG A 6 -49.63 45.37 -44.69
C ARG A 6 -51.00 46.10 -44.48
N LYS A 7 -51.24 47.30 -43.91
CA LYS A 7 -50.51 48.47 -43.31
C LYS A 7 -51.51 49.20 -42.35
N SER A 8 -51.32 50.51 -42.06
CA SER A 8 -52.18 51.49 -41.32
C SER A 8 -52.47 51.20 -39.82
N ALA A 9 -52.46 52.15 -38.88
CA ALA A 9 -52.18 53.62 -38.85
C ALA A 9 -52.03 54.07 -37.35
N PHE A 10 -51.59 55.26 -36.90
CA PHE A 10 -50.96 56.48 -37.49
C PHE A 10 -50.35 57.36 -36.36
N TYR A 11 -49.32 58.18 -36.68
CA TYR A 11 -48.79 59.33 -35.89
C TYR A 11 -48.29 59.08 -34.43
N PRO A 12 -47.71 60.09 -33.74
CA PRO A 12 -46.49 60.83 -34.09
C PRO A 12 -45.39 60.77 -32.97
N PRO A 13 -44.19 61.35 -33.15
CA PRO A 13 -43.06 61.16 -32.22
C PRO A 13 -42.68 62.39 -31.38
N GLU A 14 -42.16 62.16 -30.16
CA GLU A 14 -41.30 63.12 -29.45
C GLU A 14 -40.06 62.43 -28.82
N LEU A 15 -38.92 63.11 -28.95
CA LEU A 15 -37.79 63.26 -28.00
C LEU A 15 -37.61 62.13 -26.93
N LEU A 16 -36.47 61.45 -26.82
CA LEU A 16 -35.11 62.01 -26.83
C LEU A 16 -34.00 60.99 -27.18
N ASN A 17 -32.98 61.53 -27.85
CA ASN A 17 -31.70 60.90 -28.19
C ASN A 17 -31.00 60.20 -27.00
N ASN A 18 -30.80 58.87 -27.09
CA ASN A 18 -29.82 58.17 -26.26
C ASN A 18 -29.09 57.10 -27.09
N LYS A 19 -27.76 57.20 -27.19
CA LYS A 19 -26.96 56.37 -28.11
C LYS A 19 -26.83 54.93 -27.60
N CYS A 20 -27.06 53.96 -28.48
CA CYS A 20 -26.96 52.53 -28.17
C CYS A 20 -25.49 52.08 -27.94
N CYS A 21 -24.98 52.26 -26.73
CA CYS A 21 -23.80 51.56 -26.26
C CYS A 21 -24.17 50.09 -26.01
N ARG A 22 -23.80 49.22 -26.97
CA ARG A 22 -24.04 47.77 -26.91
C ARG A 22 -23.53 47.18 -25.59
N SER A 23 -24.45 46.78 -24.72
CA SER A 23 -24.13 46.01 -23.51
C SER A 23 -23.53 44.67 -23.92
N LYS A 24 -22.22 44.49 -23.76
CA LYS A 24 -21.60 43.16 -23.79
C LYS A 24 -22.24 42.33 -22.69
N SER A 25 -22.82 41.19 -23.04
CA SER A 25 -23.36 40.24 -22.05
C SER A 25 -22.28 39.93 -21.00
N PRO A 26 -22.61 39.86 -19.70
CA PRO A 26 -21.63 39.51 -18.69
C PRO A 26 -21.00 38.15 -19.01
N GLN A 27 -19.69 38.13 -19.22
CA GLN A 27 -18.96 36.86 -19.21
C GLN A 27 -19.18 36.24 -17.83
N LYS A 28 -19.62 34.97 -17.79
CA LYS A 28 -19.77 34.25 -16.52
C LYS A 28 -18.38 34.04 -15.90
N HIS A 29 -17.93 35.00 -15.09
CA HIS A 29 -16.99 34.71 -14.02
C HIS A 29 -17.56 33.52 -13.25
N ARG A 30 -16.77 32.45 -13.12
CA ARG A 30 -17.17 31.30 -12.30
C ARG A 30 -17.30 31.79 -10.87
N SER A 31 -18.52 31.86 -10.36
CA SER A 31 -18.80 32.31 -9.01
C SER A 31 -18.05 31.45 -8.01
N VAL A 32 -17.10 32.05 -7.28
CA VAL A 32 -16.47 31.43 -6.12
C VAL A 32 -17.58 31.18 -5.09
N ALA A 33 -17.82 29.91 -4.79
CA ALA A 33 -18.87 29.48 -3.88
C ALA A 33 -18.38 29.36 -2.43
N ASN A 34 -17.11 28.98 -2.24
CA ASN A 34 -16.46 28.81 -0.96
C ASN A 34 -15.10 29.54 -0.96
N SER A 35 -14.68 30.06 0.19
CA SER A 35 -13.33 30.61 0.39
C SER A 35 -12.74 30.04 1.67
N PHE A 36 -11.49 29.58 1.60
CA PHE A 36 -10.68 29.27 2.77
C PHE A 36 -9.58 30.32 2.92
N ASP A 37 -9.34 30.75 4.16
CA ASP A 37 -8.26 31.67 4.50
C ASP A 37 -7.21 30.97 5.35
N TYR A 38 -5.96 31.03 4.88
CA TYR A 38 -4.75 30.52 5.52
C TYR A 38 -3.70 31.63 5.68
N LEU A 39 -4.13 32.90 5.67
CA LEU A 39 -3.29 34.05 5.99
C LEU A 39 -3.18 34.23 7.51
N ASN A 40 -2.00 34.63 7.98
CA ASN A 40 -1.81 35.16 9.33
C ASN A 40 -2.12 36.67 9.34
N SER A 41 -2.39 37.24 10.52
CA SER A 41 -2.60 38.69 10.73
C SER A 41 -1.54 39.55 10.00
N GLN A 42 -0.27 39.21 10.14
CA GLN A 42 0.85 39.89 9.47
C GLN A 42 0.73 39.84 7.93
N CYS A 43 0.23 38.76 7.36
CA CYS A 43 0.09 38.62 5.90
C CYS A 43 -1.04 39.50 5.32
N HIS A 44 -2.06 39.81 6.11
CA HIS A 44 -3.06 40.82 5.74
C HIS A 44 -2.49 42.25 5.79
N LEU A 45 -1.61 42.54 6.75
CA LEU A 45 -0.97 43.86 6.90
C LEU A 45 0.11 44.12 5.82
N GLU A 46 0.92 43.12 5.50
CA GLU A 46 1.99 43.23 4.49
C GLU A 46 1.50 43.05 3.04
N GLY A 47 0.26 42.60 2.83
CA GLY A 47 -0.28 42.29 1.51
C GLY A 47 0.45 41.13 0.80
N CYS A 48 1.15 40.26 1.54
CA CYS A 48 1.95 39.17 0.96
C CYS A 48 1.13 37.90 0.63
N SER A 49 -0.15 38.08 0.29
CA SER A 49 -1.09 37.01 -0.04
C SER A 49 -0.96 36.53 -1.49
N ALA A 50 -1.51 35.35 -1.74
CA ALA A 50 -1.83 34.82 -3.06
C ALA A 50 -3.25 34.24 -3.04
N SER A 51 -4.03 34.55 -4.06
CA SER A 51 -5.37 33.99 -4.25
C SER A 51 -5.33 32.85 -5.26
N ILE A 52 -5.62 31.63 -4.82
CA ILE A 52 -5.66 30.44 -5.68
C ILE A 52 -7.10 29.96 -5.81
N ILE A 53 -7.58 29.74 -7.04
CA ILE A 53 -8.91 29.18 -7.30
C ILE A 53 -8.79 27.75 -7.84
N VAL A 54 -9.38 26.81 -7.08
CA VAL A 54 -9.55 25.41 -7.48
C VAL A 54 -11.04 25.15 -7.70
N ASN A 55 -11.41 24.86 -8.95
CA ASN A 55 -12.80 24.79 -9.42
C ASN A 55 -13.59 26.06 -9.07
N ASN A 56 -14.43 26.01 -8.02
CA ASN A 56 -15.25 27.13 -7.52
C ASN A 56 -14.88 27.51 -6.06
N THR A 57 -13.71 27.09 -5.57
CA THR A 57 -13.24 27.39 -4.20
C THR A 57 -11.97 28.24 -4.26
N ARG A 58 -11.96 29.37 -3.56
CA ARG A 58 -10.79 30.23 -3.39
C ARG A 58 -10.01 29.82 -2.14
N PHE A 59 -8.69 29.94 -2.21
CA PHE A 59 -7.74 29.71 -1.14
C PHE A 59 -6.85 30.95 -1.05
N LEU A 60 -6.93 31.67 0.08
CA LEU A 60 -6.02 32.77 0.40
C LEU A 60 -4.86 32.19 1.21
N ILE A 61 -3.63 32.33 0.71
CA ILE A 61 -2.43 31.70 1.28
C ILE A 61 -1.27 32.71 1.25
N CYS A 62 -0.35 32.66 2.23
CA CYS A 62 0.87 33.46 2.18
C CYS A 62 1.75 33.06 0.99
N ARG A 63 2.01 34.01 0.07
CA ARG A 63 2.79 33.81 -1.17
C ARG A 63 4.20 33.32 -0.85
N HIS A 64 4.84 33.89 0.18
CA HIS A 64 6.19 33.50 0.61
C HIS A 64 6.26 32.06 1.11
N GLN A 65 5.31 31.64 1.97
CA GLN A 65 5.27 30.27 2.49
C GLN A 65 5.03 29.26 1.36
N LEU A 66 4.12 29.54 0.43
CA LEU A 66 3.83 28.65 -0.69
C LEU A 66 4.98 28.58 -1.71
N CYS A 67 5.67 29.69 -1.99
CA CYS A 67 6.92 29.71 -2.77
C CYS A 67 8.05 28.90 -2.12
N HIS A 68 8.13 28.90 -0.79
CA HIS A 68 9.13 28.12 -0.04
C HIS A 68 8.77 26.62 -0.04
N ALA A 69 7.49 26.30 0.13
CA ALA A 69 6.99 24.93 0.18
C ALA A 69 6.95 24.23 -1.19
N SER A 70 6.86 24.99 -2.29
CA SER A 70 6.66 24.47 -3.65
C SER A 70 7.42 25.25 -4.72
N GLU A 71 8.33 24.56 -5.43
CA GLU A 71 9.03 25.13 -6.59
C GLU A 71 8.07 25.44 -7.75
N TYR A 72 6.99 24.66 -7.91
CA TYR A 72 5.94 24.93 -8.90
C TYR A 72 5.28 26.29 -8.66
N PHE A 73 4.84 26.55 -7.43
CA PHE A 73 4.21 27.83 -7.10
C PHE A 73 5.20 28.99 -7.14
N LYS A 74 6.45 28.79 -6.71
CA LYS A 74 7.52 29.79 -6.89
C LYS A 74 7.65 30.23 -8.36
N ASN A 75 7.72 29.28 -9.28
CA ASN A 75 7.89 29.58 -10.71
C ASN A 75 6.61 30.18 -11.32
N LEU A 76 5.44 29.67 -10.95
CA LEU A 76 4.14 30.21 -11.38
C LEU A 76 3.97 31.68 -10.96
N PHE A 77 4.34 32.01 -9.72
CA PHE A 77 4.29 33.37 -9.18
C PHE A 77 5.42 34.29 -9.67
N LEU A 78 6.43 33.79 -10.39
CA LEU A 78 7.38 34.65 -11.13
C LEU A 78 6.83 35.09 -12.50
N ALA A 79 5.82 34.38 -13.02
CA ALA A 79 5.19 34.67 -14.31
C ALA A 79 3.82 35.38 -14.19
N HIS A 80 3.25 35.48 -12.98
CA HIS A 80 1.97 36.13 -12.71
C HIS A 80 2.10 37.37 -11.82
N ASP A 81 1.30 38.39 -12.15
CA ASP A 81 1.16 39.61 -11.36
C ASP A 81 0.68 39.33 -9.93
N LYS A 82 0.95 40.30 -9.04
CA LYS A 82 0.71 40.09 -7.60
C LYS A 82 -0.77 39.98 -7.21
N ASN A 83 -1.66 40.53 -8.03
CA ASN A 83 -3.07 40.78 -7.68
C ASN A 83 -4.09 39.91 -8.46
N GLU A 84 -3.63 38.94 -9.25
CA GLU A 84 -4.52 38.06 -10.05
C GLU A 84 -5.01 36.83 -9.26
N ASP A 85 -6.24 36.37 -9.54
CA ASP A 85 -6.73 35.06 -9.10
C ASP A 85 -6.08 33.93 -9.93
N VAL A 86 -5.21 33.13 -9.30
CA VAL A 86 -4.46 32.08 -9.99
C VAL A 86 -5.26 30.77 -10.01
N HIS A 87 -5.74 30.37 -11.19
CA HIS A 87 -6.51 29.14 -11.37
C HIS A 87 -5.60 27.90 -11.45
N VAL A 88 -5.84 26.90 -10.58
CA VAL A 88 -4.99 25.70 -10.47
C VAL A 88 -5.78 24.41 -10.71
N ALA A 89 -5.32 23.59 -11.66
CA ALA A 89 -5.85 22.25 -11.90
C ALA A 89 -5.15 21.22 -10.99
N VAL A 90 -5.91 20.62 -10.05
CA VAL A 90 -5.37 19.78 -8.97
C VAL A 90 -5.45 18.28 -9.30
N SER A 91 -6.57 17.79 -9.82
CA SER A 91 -6.71 16.46 -10.40
C SER A 91 -7.96 16.35 -11.28
N GLY A 92 -8.08 15.25 -12.03
CA GLY A 92 -9.33 14.82 -12.66
C GLY A 92 -10.15 13.83 -11.81
N LEU A 93 -9.77 13.59 -10.55
CA LEU A 93 -10.51 12.69 -9.66
C LEU A 93 -11.68 13.44 -9.01
N SER A 94 -12.88 12.85 -9.05
CA SER A 94 -14.10 13.39 -8.45
C SER A 94 -14.16 13.21 -6.93
N THR A 95 -13.59 12.12 -6.42
CA THR A 95 -13.65 11.71 -5.01
C THR A 95 -12.25 11.44 -4.45
N PRO A 96 -11.82 12.11 -3.36
CA PRO A 96 -12.41 13.32 -2.77
C PRO A 96 -12.34 14.49 -3.76
N ALA A 97 -13.18 15.52 -3.59
CA ALA A 97 -13.25 16.63 -4.55
C ALA A 97 -11.91 17.38 -4.71
N PRO A 98 -11.56 17.92 -5.90
CA PRO A 98 -10.26 18.58 -6.13
C PRO A 98 -9.94 19.74 -5.17
N ALA A 99 -10.94 20.48 -4.68
CA ALA A 99 -10.75 21.50 -3.66
C ALA A 99 -10.37 20.89 -2.29
N THR A 100 -10.99 19.76 -1.89
CA THR A 100 -10.62 19.00 -0.69
C THR A 100 -9.20 18.43 -0.79
N GLN A 101 -8.82 17.94 -1.97
CA GLN A 101 -7.45 17.48 -2.21
C GLN A 101 -6.42 18.62 -2.07
N PHE A 102 -6.74 19.81 -2.60
CA PHE A 102 -5.88 20.97 -2.47
C PHE A 102 -5.78 21.46 -1.03
N ARG A 103 -6.91 21.47 -0.31
CA ARG A 103 -6.96 21.73 1.13
C ARG A 103 -5.99 20.83 1.91
N TRP A 104 -6.03 19.51 1.68
CA TRP A 104 -5.10 18.59 2.34
C TRP A 104 -3.64 18.83 1.94
N PHE A 105 -3.37 19.17 0.67
CA PHE A 105 -2.02 19.57 0.25
C PHE A 105 -1.52 20.82 1.00
N VAL A 106 -2.36 21.85 1.13
CA VAL A 106 -2.02 23.08 1.88
C VAL A 106 -1.77 22.76 3.35
N GLU A 107 -2.72 22.07 4.01
CA GLU A 107 -2.66 21.71 5.43
C GLU A 107 -1.48 20.77 5.75
N SER A 108 -1.09 19.85 4.86
CA SER A 108 0.07 18.97 5.10
C SER A 108 1.42 19.57 4.67
N CYS A 109 1.44 20.65 3.88
CA CYS A 109 2.68 21.20 3.31
C CYS A 109 3.11 22.56 3.89
N ILE A 110 2.20 23.35 4.44
CA ILE A 110 2.49 24.68 4.98
C ILE A 110 2.46 24.65 6.52
N PRO A 111 3.52 25.10 7.23
CA PRO A 111 3.65 24.91 8.67
C PRO A 111 2.71 25.77 9.55
N CYS A 112 2.02 26.76 8.97
CA CYS A 112 1.19 27.73 9.69
C CYS A 112 0.15 28.30 8.69
N PRO A 113 -1.13 28.49 9.06
CA PRO A 113 -1.70 28.36 10.41
C PRO A 113 -2.10 26.94 10.83
N ALA A 114 -2.26 25.99 9.90
CA ALA A 114 -2.88 24.70 10.18
C ALA A 114 -2.09 23.51 9.63
N LEU A 115 -0.87 23.28 10.17
CA LEU A 115 -0.08 22.11 9.81
C LEU A 115 -0.74 20.82 10.34
N ARG A 116 -1.23 19.99 9.42
CA ARG A 116 -1.84 18.70 9.70
C ARG A 116 -0.84 17.56 9.49
N ASP A 117 -0.96 16.51 10.30
CA ASP A 117 -0.25 15.25 10.07
C ASP A 117 -0.86 14.39 8.97
N ILE A 118 -0.02 13.54 8.38
CA ILE A 118 -0.42 12.62 7.33
C ILE A 118 -1.12 11.42 7.96
N THR A 119 -2.16 10.94 7.28
CA THR A 119 -2.97 9.78 7.63
C THR A 119 -3.15 8.89 6.40
N ASP A 120 -3.57 7.64 6.57
CA ASP A 120 -3.84 6.71 5.45
C ASP A 120 -4.76 7.32 4.38
N ASP A 121 -5.84 8.02 4.78
CA ASP A 121 -6.79 8.67 3.87
C ASP A 121 -6.19 9.84 3.06
N THR A 122 -5.18 10.51 3.61
CA THR A 122 -4.57 11.72 3.03
C THR A 122 -3.30 11.41 2.25
N LEU A 123 -2.57 10.36 2.62
CA LEU A 123 -1.27 9.96 2.10
C LEU A 123 -1.22 9.92 0.56
N GLU A 124 -2.17 9.23 -0.10
CA GLU A 124 -2.22 9.16 -1.57
C GLU A 124 -2.25 10.55 -2.22
N THR A 125 -3.14 11.42 -1.71
CA THR A 125 -3.30 12.78 -2.22
C THR A 125 -2.04 13.62 -1.95
N CYS A 126 -1.44 13.49 -0.76
CA CYS A 126 -0.19 14.13 -0.42
C CYS A 126 0.99 13.65 -1.30
N MET A 127 1.12 12.35 -1.59
CA MET A 127 2.15 11.80 -2.48
C MET A 127 1.99 12.30 -3.92
N ARG A 128 0.77 12.25 -4.46
CA ARG A 128 0.48 12.67 -5.83
C ARG A 128 0.63 14.19 -6.01
N LEU A 129 0.15 14.99 -5.06
CA LEU A 129 0.24 16.45 -5.15
C LEU A 129 1.63 16.98 -4.79
N SER A 130 2.38 16.34 -3.89
CA SER A 130 3.77 16.74 -3.62
C SER A 130 4.68 16.58 -4.84
N ARG A 131 4.52 15.51 -5.65
CA ARG A 131 5.20 15.45 -6.95
C ARG A 131 4.63 16.43 -7.97
N ARG A 132 3.31 16.54 -8.12
CA ARG A 132 2.67 17.46 -9.09
C ARG A 132 3.09 18.92 -8.89
N PHE A 133 3.17 19.37 -7.64
CA PHE A 133 3.55 20.74 -7.28
C PHE A 133 5.00 20.87 -6.79
N LYS A 134 5.87 19.88 -7.04
CA LYS A 134 7.30 19.90 -6.65
C LYS A 134 7.54 20.32 -5.17
N ALA A 135 6.73 19.81 -4.26
CA ALA A 135 6.78 20.14 -2.84
C ALA A 135 7.62 19.12 -2.06
N ASN A 136 8.95 19.23 -2.17
CA ASN A 136 9.89 18.22 -1.66
C ASN A 136 9.79 18.01 -0.13
N GLY A 137 9.42 19.02 0.65
CA GLY A 137 9.16 18.86 2.09
C GLY A 137 8.00 17.89 2.38
N LEU A 138 6.93 17.94 1.58
CA LEU A 138 5.81 17.00 1.71
C LEU A 138 6.17 15.60 1.19
N VAL A 139 7.04 15.48 0.19
CA VAL A 139 7.62 14.18 -0.23
C VAL A 139 8.31 13.52 0.97
N VAL A 140 9.19 14.25 1.68
CA VAL A 140 9.91 13.74 2.86
C VAL A 140 8.95 13.34 3.99
N ARG A 141 7.90 14.14 4.29
CA ARG A 141 6.87 13.73 5.28
C ARG A 141 6.14 12.45 4.87
N CYS A 142 5.77 12.30 3.59
CA CYS A 142 5.13 11.07 3.09
C CYS A 142 6.06 9.85 3.20
N SER A 143 7.34 9.99 2.80
CA SER A 143 8.35 8.95 2.93
C SER A 143 8.51 8.48 4.38
N LYS A 144 8.62 9.44 5.32
CA LYS A 144 8.73 9.14 6.76
C LYS A 144 7.50 8.37 7.25
N PHE A 145 6.29 8.85 6.94
CA PHE A 145 5.05 8.20 7.35
C PHE A 145 4.97 6.73 6.89
N ILE A 146 5.34 6.45 5.64
CA ILE A 146 5.37 5.08 5.10
C ILE A 146 6.37 4.21 5.87
N LEU A 147 7.61 4.68 6.04
CA LEU A 147 8.67 3.94 6.73
C LEU A 147 8.29 3.58 8.19
N GLU A 148 7.60 4.48 8.89
CA GLU A 148 7.16 4.27 10.28
C GLU A 148 5.93 3.35 10.41
N ASN A 149 5.07 3.27 9.39
CA ASN A 149 3.76 2.60 9.50
C ASN A 149 3.61 1.30 8.70
N VAL A 150 4.37 1.10 7.61
CA VAL A 150 4.05 0.07 6.59
C VAL A 150 4.02 -1.36 7.15
N TYR A 151 4.91 -1.72 8.08
CA TYR A 151 4.92 -3.03 8.73
C TYR A 151 3.64 -3.37 9.50
N ASN A 152 2.95 -2.34 10.01
CA ASN A 152 1.71 -2.45 10.78
C ASN A 152 0.45 -2.39 9.88
N ARG A 153 0.60 -2.42 8.56
CA ARG A 153 -0.52 -2.39 7.60
C ARG A 153 -0.78 -3.74 6.95
N GLN A 154 -1.99 -3.88 6.41
CA GLN A 154 -2.37 -5.07 5.65
C GLN A 154 -1.60 -5.11 4.32
N PRO A 155 -1.20 -6.30 3.82
CA PRO A 155 -0.41 -6.43 2.59
C PRO A 155 -0.99 -5.70 1.36
N ILE A 156 -2.32 -5.65 1.23
CA ILE A 156 -3.01 -4.93 0.15
C ILE A 156 -2.87 -3.39 0.26
N VAL A 157 -2.80 -2.84 1.49
CA VAL A 157 -2.58 -1.40 1.72
C VAL A 157 -1.13 -1.04 1.41
N ALA A 158 -0.17 -1.88 1.82
CA ALA A 158 1.23 -1.74 1.43
C ALA A 158 1.42 -1.82 -0.11
N LEU A 159 0.60 -2.61 -0.81
CA LEU A 159 0.62 -2.66 -2.28
C LEU A 159 0.09 -1.37 -2.92
N CYS A 160 -0.97 -0.76 -2.37
CA CYS A 160 -1.41 0.58 -2.78
C CYS A 160 -0.29 1.62 -2.57
N TRP A 161 0.40 1.58 -1.43
CA TRP A 161 1.50 2.52 -1.14
C TRP A 161 2.68 2.31 -2.09
N LEU A 162 3.10 1.07 -2.33
CA LEU A 162 4.15 0.71 -3.29
C LEU A 162 3.82 1.18 -4.72
N ASN A 163 2.58 0.97 -5.17
CA ASN A 163 2.08 1.42 -6.47
C ASN A 163 2.22 2.95 -6.63
N TRP A 164 1.83 3.71 -5.60
CA TRP A 164 2.03 5.16 -5.58
C TRP A 164 3.50 5.57 -5.52
N CYS A 165 4.33 4.86 -4.73
CA CYS A 165 5.77 5.09 -4.69
C CYS A 165 6.43 4.90 -6.07
N LEU A 166 6.09 3.83 -6.79
CA LEU A 166 6.57 3.54 -8.14
C LEU A 166 6.11 4.63 -9.15
N LYS A 167 4.80 4.89 -9.22
CA LYS A 167 4.20 5.90 -10.12
C LYS A 167 4.74 7.32 -9.91
N HIS A 168 5.09 7.66 -8.68
CA HIS A 168 5.56 9.00 -8.30
C HIS A 168 7.06 9.05 -7.98
N ARG A 169 7.81 7.99 -8.33
CA ARG A 169 9.26 7.86 -8.16
C ARG A 169 9.70 8.32 -6.77
N PHE A 170 9.06 7.80 -5.73
CA PHE A 170 9.53 7.96 -4.35
C PHE A 170 10.85 7.23 -4.14
N ASP A 171 11.53 7.54 -3.04
CA ASP A 171 12.86 6.99 -2.76
C ASP A 171 12.88 5.45 -2.75
N GLU A 172 13.99 4.86 -3.18
CA GLU A 172 14.16 3.41 -3.28
C GLU A 172 14.08 2.72 -1.91
N GLN A 173 14.49 3.39 -0.82
CA GLN A 173 14.30 2.91 0.56
C GLN A 173 12.81 2.79 0.93
N VAL A 174 11.98 3.72 0.46
CA VAL A 174 10.53 3.76 0.73
C VAL A 174 9.81 2.70 -0.11
N GLN A 175 10.25 2.47 -1.35
CA GLN A 175 9.78 1.33 -2.16
C GLN A 175 10.16 0.00 -1.47
N SER A 176 11.42 -0.14 -1.08
CA SER A 176 11.99 -1.37 -0.51
C SER A 176 11.38 -1.75 0.83
N SER A 177 11.01 -0.79 1.68
CA SER A 177 10.31 -1.07 2.95
C SER A 177 8.86 -1.57 2.76
N CYS A 178 8.23 -1.31 1.61
CA CYS A 178 6.92 -1.87 1.29
C CYS A 178 7.00 -3.34 0.85
N LEU A 179 8.05 -3.72 0.12
CA LEU A 179 8.16 -5.04 -0.54
C LEU A 179 7.94 -6.25 0.40
N PRO A 180 8.50 -6.32 1.63
CA PRO A 180 8.32 -7.49 2.50
C PRO A 180 6.89 -7.63 3.03
N VAL A 181 6.17 -6.52 3.14
CA VAL A 181 4.77 -6.49 3.56
C VAL A 181 3.85 -6.86 2.39
N VAL A 182 4.17 -6.41 1.17
CA VAL A 182 3.47 -6.80 -0.07
C VAL A 182 3.68 -8.28 -0.40
N ALA A 183 4.91 -8.78 -0.23
CA ALA A 183 5.28 -10.18 -0.48
C ALA A 183 4.59 -11.19 0.45
N ARG A 184 3.81 -10.72 1.44
CA ARG A 184 2.90 -11.56 2.22
C ARG A 184 1.58 -11.87 1.53
N LEU A 185 1.15 -11.12 0.52
CA LEU A 185 0.00 -11.51 -0.31
C LEU A 185 0.25 -12.91 -0.91
N SER A 186 -0.81 -13.70 -1.05
CA SER A 186 -0.79 -14.98 -1.74
C SER A 186 -0.47 -14.82 -3.23
N LEU A 187 -0.06 -15.89 -3.89
CA LEU A 187 0.31 -15.86 -5.32
C LEU A 187 -0.89 -15.45 -6.18
N ALA A 188 -2.08 -16.01 -5.90
CA ALA A 188 -3.33 -15.65 -6.58
C ALA A 188 -3.67 -14.16 -6.42
N ARG A 189 -3.47 -13.58 -5.22
CA ARG A 189 -3.71 -12.16 -4.96
C ARG A 189 -2.66 -11.25 -5.59
N LEU A 190 -1.41 -11.69 -5.67
CA LEU A 190 -0.34 -10.96 -6.37
C LEU A 190 -0.60 -10.90 -7.87
N GLU A 191 -0.97 -12.02 -8.51
CA GLU A 191 -1.29 -12.05 -9.94
C GLU A 191 -2.51 -11.15 -10.26
N GLN A 192 -3.59 -11.26 -9.47
CA GLN A 192 -4.78 -10.41 -9.59
C GLN A 192 -4.44 -8.90 -9.58
N HIS A 193 -3.41 -8.50 -8.82
CA HIS A 193 -3.00 -7.10 -8.65
C HIS A 193 -1.65 -6.77 -9.33
N ARG A 194 -1.16 -7.63 -10.23
CA ARG A 194 0.14 -7.49 -10.93
C ARG A 194 0.29 -6.14 -11.63
N HIS A 195 -0.81 -5.62 -12.17
CA HIS A 195 -0.92 -4.29 -12.79
C HIS A 195 -0.63 -3.10 -11.86
N MET A 196 -0.49 -3.33 -10.54
CA MET A 196 -0.14 -2.32 -9.54
C MET A 196 1.38 -2.17 -9.32
N MET A 197 2.19 -3.05 -9.92
CA MET A 197 3.65 -3.04 -9.80
C MET A 197 4.33 -3.19 -11.18
N SER A 198 5.66 -3.22 -11.23
CA SER A 198 6.39 -3.55 -12.45
C SER A 198 6.67 -5.05 -12.51
N GLU A 199 6.83 -5.59 -13.72
CA GLU A 199 7.20 -7.00 -13.95
C GLU A 199 8.47 -7.42 -13.20
N ARG A 200 9.44 -6.51 -13.05
CA ARG A 200 10.63 -6.74 -12.22
C ARG A 200 10.28 -6.91 -10.74
N VAL A 201 9.52 -5.98 -10.17
CA VAL A 201 9.09 -6.05 -8.75
C VAL A 201 8.24 -7.30 -8.49
N PHE A 202 7.38 -7.67 -9.44
CA PHE A 202 6.63 -8.91 -9.39
C PHE A 202 7.55 -10.14 -9.37
N ALA A 203 8.48 -10.24 -10.33
CA ALA A 203 9.44 -11.34 -10.40
C ALA A 203 10.34 -11.42 -9.16
N ASP A 204 10.79 -10.29 -8.60
CA ASP A 204 11.59 -10.22 -7.37
C ASP A 204 10.80 -10.77 -6.16
N ILE A 205 9.50 -10.47 -6.05
CA ILE A 205 8.59 -11.01 -5.02
C ILE A 205 8.36 -12.53 -5.21
N ILE A 206 8.12 -12.99 -6.44
CA ILE A 206 7.94 -14.42 -6.74
C ILE A 206 9.22 -15.20 -6.43
N ALA A 207 10.39 -14.68 -6.81
CA ALA A 207 11.68 -15.27 -6.49
C ALA A 207 11.95 -15.32 -4.98
N ALA A 208 11.56 -14.27 -4.23
CA ALA A 208 11.69 -14.25 -2.78
C ALA A 208 10.78 -15.28 -2.09
N LYS A 209 9.53 -15.44 -2.55
CA LYS A 209 8.63 -16.51 -2.10
C LYS A 209 9.17 -17.90 -2.41
N LEU A 210 9.70 -18.11 -3.62
CA LEU A 210 10.28 -19.39 -4.03
C LEU A 210 11.49 -19.77 -3.16
N ARG A 211 12.39 -18.81 -2.88
CA ARG A 211 13.50 -19.00 -1.93
C ARG A 211 13.01 -19.39 -0.54
N GLY A 212 12.03 -18.66 0.01
CA GLY A 212 11.44 -18.98 1.31
C GLY A 212 10.75 -20.36 1.35
N CYS A 213 10.06 -20.76 0.28
CA CYS A 213 9.45 -22.10 0.16
C CYS A 213 10.52 -23.21 0.09
N TYR A 214 11.60 -22.99 -0.66
CA TYR A 214 12.74 -23.90 -0.73
C TYR A 214 13.43 -24.06 0.63
N GLU A 215 13.67 -22.97 1.37
CA GLU A 215 14.25 -23.03 2.71
C GLU A 215 13.37 -23.78 3.72
N LYS A 216 12.06 -23.48 3.76
CA LYS A 216 11.06 -24.22 4.54
C LYS A 216 11.18 -25.73 4.24
N THR A 217 11.20 -26.10 2.97
CA THR A 217 11.27 -27.50 2.50
C THR A 217 12.60 -28.18 2.85
N VAL A 218 13.74 -27.50 2.64
CA VAL A 218 15.07 -28.03 2.97
C VAL A 218 15.27 -28.19 4.48
N HIS A 219 14.66 -27.33 5.30
CA HIS A 219 14.66 -27.52 6.76
C HIS A 219 13.99 -28.85 7.14
N VAL A 220 12.83 -29.16 6.56
CA VAL A 220 12.08 -30.40 6.81
C VAL A 220 12.88 -31.63 6.43
N PHE A 221 13.41 -31.69 5.20
CA PHE A 221 14.21 -32.85 4.78
C PHE A 221 15.47 -33.04 5.66
N ARG A 222 16.09 -31.95 6.12
CA ARG A 222 17.20 -32.02 7.08
C ARG A 222 16.74 -32.50 8.47
N THR A 223 15.58 -32.07 8.96
CA THR A 223 15.04 -32.54 10.25
C THR A 223 14.63 -34.00 10.18
N ILE A 224 13.90 -34.42 9.14
CA ILE A 224 13.55 -35.82 8.86
C ILE A 224 14.79 -36.72 8.82
N HIS A 225 15.87 -36.27 8.15
CA HIS A 225 17.12 -37.02 8.09
C HIS A 225 17.89 -37.04 9.44
N ARG A 226 17.78 -35.97 10.25
CA ARG A 226 18.42 -35.85 11.57
C ARG A 226 17.69 -36.55 12.71
N MET A 227 16.39 -36.82 12.57
CA MET A 227 15.62 -37.58 13.57
C MET A 227 16.02 -39.06 13.63
N ASP A 228 16.72 -39.53 12.59
CA ASP A 228 17.22 -40.90 12.43
C ASP A 228 16.11 -41.98 12.45
N HIS A 229 16.48 -43.23 12.19
CA HIS A 229 15.55 -44.36 12.20
C HIS A 229 15.41 -44.92 13.63
N PHE A 230 14.68 -44.19 14.47
CA PHE A 230 14.58 -44.52 15.89
C PHE A 230 13.62 -45.68 16.17
N SER A 231 14.05 -46.56 17.08
CA SER A 231 13.24 -47.64 17.65
C SER A 231 12.72 -47.24 19.04
N THR A 232 11.47 -47.56 19.35
CA THR A 232 10.89 -47.40 20.69
C THR A 232 10.07 -48.63 21.08
N GLU A 233 9.86 -48.84 22.38
CA GLU A 233 9.12 -49.99 22.91
C GLU A 233 7.74 -49.56 23.43
N LEU A 234 6.69 -50.02 22.74
CA LEU A 234 5.29 -49.73 23.05
C LEU A 234 4.55 -51.02 23.40
N ASP A 235 3.53 -50.96 24.27
CA ASP A 235 2.79 -52.15 24.69
C ASP A 235 1.95 -52.78 23.55
N ARG A 236 1.71 -52.00 22.48
CA ARG A 236 1.07 -52.41 21.22
C ARG A 236 1.67 -51.68 20.03
N CYS A 237 1.75 -52.35 18.87
CA CYS A 237 2.09 -51.73 17.60
C CYS A 237 0.96 -50.80 17.13
N PRO A 238 1.22 -49.55 16.70
CA PRO A 238 0.16 -48.65 16.22
C PRO A 238 -0.47 -49.14 14.89
N ARG A 239 0.32 -49.68 13.95
CA ARG A 239 -0.15 -50.06 12.60
C ARG A 239 -1.05 -51.31 12.55
N CYS A 240 -0.73 -52.36 13.32
CA CYS A 240 -1.48 -53.63 13.32
C CYS A 240 -2.12 -54.02 14.66
N LEU A 241 -2.07 -53.13 15.66
CA LEU A 241 -2.57 -53.33 17.04
C LEU A 241 -1.96 -54.52 17.83
N ARG A 242 -1.02 -55.27 17.24
CA ARG A 242 -0.33 -56.40 17.86
C ARG A 242 0.30 -56.02 19.19
N THR A 243 -0.06 -56.77 20.24
CA THR A 243 0.64 -56.89 21.51
C THR A 243 1.65 -58.05 21.47
N LYS A 244 2.46 -58.20 22.52
CA LYS A 244 3.31 -59.38 22.74
C LYS A 244 3.15 -59.80 24.20
N ASP A 245 2.88 -61.07 24.47
CA ASP A 245 2.44 -61.50 25.79
C ASP A 245 3.50 -61.25 26.87
N GLY A 246 3.17 -60.39 27.84
CA GLY A 246 4.09 -59.96 28.90
C GLY A 246 5.29 -59.11 28.45
N MET A 247 5.34 -58.66 27.19
CA MET A 247 6.48 -57.91 26.65
C MET A 247 6.04 -56.72 25.79
N LYS A 248 6.87 -55.68 25.77
CA LYS A 248 6.69 -54.59 24.81
C LYS A 248 7.02 -55.04 23.38
N VAL A 249 6.39 -54.34 22.45
CA VAL A 249 6.60 -54.47 21.01
C VAL A 249 7.56 -53.36 20.57
N LYS A 250 8.68 -53.76 19.96
CA LYS A 250 9.57 -52.83 19.27
C LYS A 250 8.80 -52.23 18.08
N VAL A 251 8.75 -50.91 18.03
CA VAL A 251 8.15 -50.12 16.96
C VAL A 251 9.23 -49.19 16.43
N ASN A 252 9.55 -49.31 15.15
CA ASN A 252 10.49 -48.44 14.48
C ASN A 252 9.69 -47.31 13.81
N ALA A 253 10.17 -46.08 13.94
CA ALA A 253 9.75 -44.96 13.13
C ALA A 253 10.85 -44.72 12.08
N ILE A 254 10.46 -44.57 10.82
CA ILE A 254 11.38 -44.32 9.70
C ILE A 254 10.93 -43.04 9.00
N PRO A 255 11.26 -41.85 9.56
CA PRO A 255 10.69 -40.58 9.09
C PRO A 255 10.93 -40.30 7.60
N CYS A 256 12.03 -40.80 7.01
CA CYS A 256 12.32 -40.61 5.58
C CYS A 256 11.42 -41.46 4.65
N ARG A 257 10.89 -42.59 5.11
CA ARG A 257 9.87 -43.40 4.41
C ARG A 257 8.43 -43.05 4.85
N LYS A 258 8.30 -42.17 5.86
CA LYS A 258 7.07 -41.90 6.65
C LYS A 258 6.48 -43.10 7.42
N GLU A 259 7.14 -44.26 7.41
CA GLU A 259 6.61 -45.47 8.07
C GLU A 259 6.68 -45.39 9.61
N ILE A 260 5.65 -45.95 10.27
CA ILE A 260 5.70 -46.29 11.70
C ILE A 260 5.08 -47.68 11.94
N GLY A 261 5.86 -48.60 12.51
CA GLY A 261 5.39 -49.98 12.71
C GLY A 261 6.37 -50.87 13.45
N CYS A 262 5.87 -52.01 13.96
CA CYS A 262 6.74 -53.10 14.39
C CYS A 262 7.42 -53.78 13.21
N ASP A 263 8.40 -54.64 13.46
CA ASP A 263 9.20 -55.31 12.40
C ASP A 263 8.37 -56.20 11.44
N ARG A 264 7.08 -56.43 11.73
CA ARG A 264 6.10 -57.13 10.87
C ARG A 264 5.20 -56.20 10.05
N CYS A 265 5.31 -54.89 10.27
CA CYS A 265 4.50 -53.82 9.68
C CYS A 265 5.31 -52.87 8.82
N LEU A 266 6.62 -53.10 8.70
CA LEU A 266 7.49 -52.38 7.79
C LEU A 266 7.55 -53.22 6.52
N CYS A 267 7.33 -52.58 5.38
CA CYS A 267 7.38 -53.21 4.07
C CYS A 267 8.34 -52.41 3.20
N ASP A 268 8.96 -53.05 2.21
CA ASP A 268 9.74 -52.29 1.22
C ASP A 268 8.80 -51.63 0.22
N GLY A 269 8.42 -50.40 0.55
CA GLY A 269 7.55 -49.51 -0.22
C GLY A 269 7.53 -48.11 0.39
N CYS A 270 6.78 -47.19 -0.22
CA CYS A 270 6.63 -45.82 0.24
C CYS A 270 5.14 -45.48 0.36
N GLU A 271 4.67 -45.15 1.57
CA GLU A 271 3.24 -44.80 1.78
C GLU A 271 2.79 -43.59 0.94
N ILE A 272 3.72 -42.74 0.50
CA ILE A 272 3.46 -41.60 -0.38
C ILE A 272 3.11 -42.07 -1.81
N GLU A 273 3.69 -43.17 -2.27
CA GLU A 273 3.42 -43.75 -3.60
C GLU A 273 2.07 -44.48 -3.60
N GLU A 274 1.72 -45.18 -2.51
CA GLU A 274 0.39 -45.77 -2.32
C GLU A 274 -0.72 -44.70 -2.20
N LYS A 275 -0.42 -43.54 -1.61
CA LYS A 275 -1.33 -42.38 -1.48
C LYS A 275 -1.18 -41.34 -2.60
N ALA A 276 -0.48 -41.64 -3.70
CA ALA A 276 -0.20 -40.67 -4.77
C ALA A 276 -1.44 -40.19 -5.57
N GLY A 277 -2.65 -40.67 -5.22
CA GLY A 277 -3.94 -40.20 -5.74
C GLY A 277 -4.82 -39.46 -4.72
N GLU A 278 -4.32 -39.17 -3.52
CA GLU A 278 -5.01 -38.33 -2.52
C GLU A 278 -4.44 -36.90 -2.51
N ASP A 279 -5.28 -35.88 -2.31
CA ASP A 279 -4.88 -34.45 -2.29
C ASP A 279 -4.12 -34.09 -0.98
N LEU A 280 -2.85 -34.48 -0.90
CA LEU A 280 -1.98 -34.23 0.25
C LEU A 280 -1.57 -32.73 0.36
N GLN A 281 -2.19 -32.00 1.28
CA GLN A 281 -1.85 -30.59 1.58
C GLN A 281 -0.75 -30.48 2.65
N ALA A 282 0.41 -29.93 2.29
CA ALA A 282 1.46 -29.60 3.26
C ALA A 282 1.12 -28.33 4.06
N PHE A 283 1.48 -28.26 5.35
CA PHE A 283 1.24 -27.09 6.20
C PHE A 283 2.51 -26.58 6.90
N TYR A 284 2.76 -25.27 6.84
CA TYR A 284 3.84 -24.60 7.57
C TYR A 284 3.34 -24.09 8.92
N GLN A 285 3.97 -24.52 10.02
CA GLN A 285 3.67 -24.04 11.36
C GLN A 285 4.57 -22.86 11.75
N CYS A 286 3.96 -21.82 12.31
CA CYS A 286 4.65 -20.72 12.97
C CYS A 286 3.99 -20.45 14.34
N PRO A 287 4.58 -19.60 15.21
CA PRO A 287 4.03 -19.30 16.54
C PRO A 287 2.61 -18.67 16.56
N HIS A 288 2.08 -18.28 15.40
CA HIS A 288 0.81 -17.57 15.26
C HIS A 288 -0.28 -18.38 14.53
N ALA A 289 0.10 -19.34 13.69
CA ALA A 289 -0.80 -20.08 12.81
C ALA A 289 -0.15 -21.36 12.24
N LEU A 290 -0.98 -22.32 11.89
CA LEU A 290 -0.67 -23.40 10.94
C LEU A 290 -1.26 -22.98 9.58
N LEU A 291 -0.41 -22.80 8.56
CA LEU A 291 -0.80 -22.27 7.25
C LEU A 291 -0.60 -23.32 6.15
N PRO A 292 -1.61 -23.63 5.31
CA PRO A 292 -1.40 -24.51 4.17
C PRO A 292 -0.46 -23.85 3.16
N LEU A 293 0.47 -24.64 2.63
CA LEU A 293 1.39 -24.22 1.58
C LEU A 293 0.68 -24.39 0.22
N ASN A 294 0.03 -23.31 -0.23
CA ASN A 294 -0.64 -23.22 -1.52
C ASN A 294 -0.55 -21.79 -2.09
N ASP A 295 -1.16 -21.57 -3.25
CA ASP A 295 -1.14 -20.31 -4.00
C ASP A 295 -2.10 -19.24 -3.47
N THR A 296 -3.10 -19.63 -2.68
CA THR A 296 -4.21 -18.77 -2.21
C THR A 296 -4.00 -18.21 -0.79
N THR A 297 -3.10 -18.81 0.01
CA THR A 297 -2.85 -18.41 1.41
C THR A 297 -1.89 -17.23 1.54
N ASP A 298 -2.28 -16.20 2.30
CA ASP A 298 -1.41 -15.06 2.67
C ASP A 298 -0.39 -15.49 3.74
N GLU A 299 0.87 -15.08 3.61
CA GLU A 299 1.95 -15.43 4.55
C GLU A 299 1.83 -14.66 5.89
N CYS A 300 2.06 -15.36 6.99
CA CYS A 300 2.01 -14.81 8.34
C CYS A 300 2.89 -13.56 8.52
N HIS A 301 2.43 -12.60 9.32
CA HIS A 301 3.15 -11.36 9.60
C HIS A 301 4.60 -11.57 10.08
N CYS A 302 4.87 -12.62 10.86
CA CYS A 302 6.23 -12.93 11.33
C CYS A 302 7.22 -13.29 10.22
N GLN A 303 6.75 -13.64 9.02
CA GLN A 303 7.61 -13.95 7.88
C GLN A 303 8.13 -12.70 7.15
N SER A 304 7.66 -11.49 7.51
CA SER A 304 8.12 -10.23 6.89
C SER A 304 9.65 -10.07 6.93
N ARG A 305 10.31 -10.50 8.03
CA ARG A 305 11.78 -10.46 8.16
C ARG A 305 12.49 -11.41 7.19
N LEU A 306 11.95 -12.62 6.99
CA LEU A 306 12.49 -13.61 6.06
C LEU A 306 12.34 -13.15 4.60
N LEU A 307 11.15 -12.62 4.28
CA LEU A 307 10.88 -12.04 2.96
C LEU A 307 11.80 -10.83 2.68
N ALA A 308 12.07 -9.98 3.66
CA ALA A 308 13.00 -8.84 3.51
C ALA A 308 14.42 -9.29 3.13
N ILE A 309 14.96 -10.31 3.80
CA ILE A 309 16.27 -10.91 3.47
C ILE A 309 16.26 -11.42 2.01
N HIS A 310 15.22 -12.15 1.62
CA HIS A 310 15.08 -12.69 0.26
C HIS A 310 14.80 -11.65 -0.82
N LEU A 311 14.42 -10.43 -0.45
CA LEU A 311 14.27 -9.27 -1.33
C LEU A 311 15.54 -8.39 -1.38
N GLY A 312 16.61 -8.76 -0.67
CA GLY A 312 17.85 -7.98 -0.56
C GLY A 312 17.78 -6.77 0.39
N GLY A 313 16.67 -6.64 1.14
CA GLY A 313 16.38 -5.49 2.00
C GLY A 313 17.11 -5.54 3.35
N PHE A 314 18.42 -5.26 3.37
CA PHE A 314 19.19 -5.09 4.61
C PHE A 314 19.09 -3.66 5.16
N HIS A 315 18.28 -3.50 6.21
CA HIS A 315 18.35 -2.36 7.13
C HIS A 315 18.15 -2.84 8.58
N GLU A 316 19.18 -2.72 9.42
CA GLU A 316 19.22 -3.29 10.78
C GLU A 316 18.39 -2.53 11.83
N ASN A 317 17.68 -1.48 11.43
CA ASN A 317 17.03 -0.52 12.33
C ASN A 317 15.64 -0.95 12.83
N GLN A 318 15.55 -2.09 13.55
CA GLN A 318 14.37 -2.40 14.37
C GLN A 318 14.59 -3.30 15.60
N ASP A 319 15.74 -3.97 15.76
CA ASP A 319 15.98 -4.95 16.84
C ASP A 319 16.17 -4.36 18.27
N ARG A 320 15.71 -3.13 18.53
CA ARG A 320 15.87 -2.41 19.82
C ARG A 320 14.59 -2.12 20.61
N GLN A 321 13.39 -2.54 20.16
CA GLN A 321 12.15 -2.34 20.93
C GLN A 321 11.32 -3.60 21.20
N ASN A 322 11.39 -4.66 20.38
CA ASN A 322 10.69 -5.93 20.65
C ASN A 322 11.57 -7.00 21.34
N SER A 323 12.85 -6.71 21.55
CA SER A 323 13.87 -7.65 22.05
C SER A 323 13.60 -8.14 23.49
N ASN A 324 12.81 -7.42 24.28
CA ASN A 324 12.52 -7.77 25.68
C ASN A 324 11.35 -8.74 25.87
N THR A 325 10.60 -9.10 24.82
CA THR A 325 9.41 -9.98 24.93
C THR A 325 9.59 -11.34 24.26
N ILE A 326 10.59 -11.50 23.39
CA ILE A 326 10.82 -12.72 22.57
C ILE A 326 12.05 -13.52 23.05
N ALA A 327 12.48 -13.29 24.30
CA ALA A 327 13.62 -14.01 24.90
C ALA A 327 13.25 -15.40 25.50
N ARG A 328 11.99 -15.86 25.38
CA ARG A 328 11.51 -17.14 25.92
C ARG A 328 10.42 -17.79 25.06
N LYS A 329 10.78 -18.30 23.88
CA LYS A 329 10.24 -19.51 23.22
C LYS A 329 10.86 -19.69 21.83
N ASP A 330 12.11 -20.12 21.78
CA ASP A 330 12.57 -20.90 20.63
C ASP A 330 11.84 -22.25 20.68
N LYS A 331 10.74 -22.32 19.92
CA LYS A 331 10.10 -23.57 19.54
C LYS A 331 10.25 -23.71 18.03
N HIS A 332 10.70 -24.89 17.60
CA HIS A 332 10.96 -25.18 16.20
C HIS A 332 9.71 -24.95 15.34
N ALA A 333 9.93 -24.47 14.12
CA ALA A 333 8.90 -24.19 13.13
C ALA A 333 8.84 -25.37 12.14
N ASP A 334 8.11 -26.40 12.53
CA ASP A 334 7.98 -27.64 11.76
C ASP A 334 6.94 -27.51 10.64
N ILE A 335 7.08 -28.33 9.59
CA ILE A 335 6.01 -28.55 8.62
C ILE A 335 5.32 -29.86 8.98
N MET A 336 4.00 -29.77 9.14
CA MET A 336 3.16 -30.94 9.34
C MET A 336 2.56 -31.33 7.99
N CYS A 337 2.81 -32.57 7.58
CA CYS A 337 1.98 -33.23 6.58
C CYS A 337 0.87 -33.97 7.33
N PHE A 338 -0.37 -33.78 6.92
CA PHE A 338 -1.55 -34.51 7.40
C PHE A 338 -2.18 -35.28 6.24
#